data_AF-A0A523SNU2-F1
#
_entry.id   AF-A0A523SNU2-F1
#
_cell.length_a   1.000
_cell.length_b   1.000
_cell.length_c   1.000
_cell.angle_alpha   90.00
_cell.angle_beta   90.00
_cell.angle_gamma   90.00
#
_symmetry.space_group_name_H-M   'P 1'
#
loop_
_entity.id
_entity.type
_entity.pdbx_description
1 polymer ?
#
loop_
_entity_poly.entity_id
_entity_poly.type
_entity_poly.pdbx_seq_one_letter_code
_entity_poly.pdbx_strand_id
1 'polypeptide(L)' 'MNMVLLTTCKELIDDAKLGCIDMVFKDLCIEILAKAKLVLSDGQFEELSSYVAERLKEKLMRNPRHRERIHV' A
#
# COMPACT_ATOMS: atom_id res chain seq x y z
N MET A 1 -11.25 19.06 8.22
CA MET A 1 -11.75 18.23 7.10
C MET A 1 -10.59 17.65 6.27
N ASN A 2 -9.60 17.03 6.92
CA ASN A 2 -8.42 16.45 6.24
C ASN A 2 -8.05 15.04 6.79
N MET A 3 -8.49 14.69 8.01
CA MET A 3 -8.32 13.33 8.56
C MET A 3 -8.96 12.24 7.68
N VAL A 4 -10.11 12.53 7.06
CA VAL A 4 -10.81 11.56 6.19
C VAL A 4 -9.93 11.15 5.00
N LEU A 5 -9.25 12.11 4.35
CA LEU A 5 -8.38 11.80 3.21
C LEU A 5 -7.18 10.95 3.63
N LEU A 6 -6.56 11.28 4.77
CA LEU A 6 -5.46 10.50 5.31
C LEU A 6 -5.90 9.06 5.64
N THR A 7 -7.05 8.90 6.30
CA THR A 7 -7.63 7.58 6.60
C THR A 7 -7.89 6.79 5.33
N THR A 8 -8.54 7.39 4.33
CA THR A 8 -8.79 6.73 3.03
C THR A 8 -7.51 6.32 2.34
N CYS A 9 -6.45 7.14 2.37
CA CYS A 9 -5.15 6.75 1.81
C CYS A 9 -4.57 5.53 2.54
N LYS A 10 -4.67 5.45 3.88
CA LYS A 10 -4.20 4.28 4.64
C LYS A 10 -5.00 3.02 4.31
N GLU A 11 -6.32 3.14 4.18
CA GLU A 11 -7.21 2.04 3.79
C GLU A 11 -6.86 1.48 2.40
N LEU A 12 -6.60 2.36 1.42
CA LEU A 12 -6.18 1.93 0.08
C LEU A 12 -4.84 1.17 0.08
N ILE A 13 -3.90 1.59 0.93
CA ILE A 13 -2.61 0.89 1.09
C ILE A 13 -2.82 -0.50 1.71
N ASP A 14 -3.68 -0.63 2.71
CA ASP A 14 -3.96 -1.92 3.36
C ASP A 14 -4.67 -2.89 2.41
N ASP A 15 -5.68 -2.41 1.68
CA ASP A 15 -6.39 -3.22 0.69
C ASP A 15 -5.44 -3.72 -0.41
N ALA A 16 -4.55 -2.85 -0.88
CA ALA A 16 -3.54 -3.22 -1.87
C ALA A 16 -2.52 -4.23 -1.32
N LYS A 17 -2.11 -4.10 -0.05
CA LYS A 17 -1.17 -5.03 0.58
C LYS A 17 -1.74 -6.45 0.64
N LEU A 18 -3.05 -6.58 0.84
CA LEU A 18 -3.75 -7.86 0.88
C LEU A 18 -4.04 -8.42 -0.52
N GLY A 19 -4.32 -7.56 -1.49
CA GLY A 19 -4.80 -7.95 -2.83
C GLY A 19 -3.72 -8.09 -3.90
N CYS A 20 -2.54 -7.49 -3.74
CA CYS A 20 -1.54 -7.38 -4.80
C CYS A 20 -0.30 -8.26 -4.62
N ILE A 21 0.35 -8.59 -5.75
CA ILE A 21 1.70 -9.14 -5.79
C ILE A 21 2.70 -8.02 -5.43
N ASP A 22 3.84 -8.35 -4.80
CA ASP A 22 4.83 -7.40 -4.27
C ASP A 22 5.14 -6.19 -5.14
N MET A 23 5.49 -6.42 -6.41
CA MET A 23 5.85 -5.33 -7.32
C MET A 23 4.66 -4.43 -7.61
N VAL A 24 3.47 -5.01 -7.80
CA VAL A 24 2.23 -4.24 -8.03
C VAL A 24 1.87 -3.42 -6.79
N PHE A 25 2.04 -3.99 -5.60
CA PHE A 25 1.82 -3.26 -4.35
C PHE A 25 2.79 -2.07 -4.21
N LYS A 26 4.07 -2.28 -4.52
CA LYS A 26 5.09 -1.23 -4.48
C LYS A 26 4.78 -0.10 -5.47
N ASP A 27 4.43 -0.43 -6.70
CA ASP A 27 4.08 0.57 -7.72
C ASP A 27 2.86 1.38 -7.30
N LEU A 28 1.83 0.72 -6.75
CA LEU A 28 0.63 1.41 -6.26
C LEU A 28 0.94 2.32 -5.07
N CYS A 29 1.82 1.91 -4.15
CA CYS A 29 2.26 2.77 -3.04
C CYS A 29 2.86 4.10 -3.56
N ILE A 30 3.68 4.04 -4.60
CA ILE A 30 4.28 5.23 -5.21
C ILE A 30 3.20 6.12 -5.85
N GLU A 31 2.24 5.53 -6.55
CA GLU A 31 1.13 6.28 -7.16
C GLU A 31 0.24 6.96 -6.12
N ILE A 32 -0.11 6.26 -5.04
CA ILE A 32 -0.90 6.81 -3.94
C ILE A 32 -0.16 7.96 -3.27
N LEU A 33 1.14 7.82 -2.98
CA LEU A 33 1.94 8.91 -2.40
C LEU A 33 2.00 10.13 -3.33
N ALA A 34 2.21 9.92 -4.63
CA ALA A 34 2.25 11.02 -5.60
C ALA A 34 0.93 11.82 -5.61
N LYS A 35 -0.22 11.15 -5.55
CA LYS A 35 -1.54 11.79 -5.50
C LYS A 35 -1.83 12.41 -4.13
N ALA A 36 -1.47 11.73 -3.04
CA ALA A 36 -1.72 12.18 -1.68
C ALA A 36 -1.01 13.50 -1.36
N LYS A 37 0.20 13.72 -1.91
CA LYS A 37 0.96 14.97 -1.75
C LYS A 37 0.20 16.22 -2.26
N LEU A 38 -0.74 16.05 -3.18
CA LEU A 38 -1.53 17.15 -3.74
C LEU A 38 -2.73 17.55 -2.88
N VAL A 39 -3.15 16.70 -1.95
CA VAL A 39 -4.41 16.86 -1.20
C VAL A 39 -4.24 16.84 0.32
N LEU A 40 -3.15 16.24 0.82
CA LEU A 40 -2.80 16.23 2.23
C LEU A 40 -1.92 17.43 2.58
N SER A 41 -2.00 17.86 3.84
CA SER A 41 -0.98 18.75 4.40
C SER A 41 0.35 18.00 4.59
N ASP A 42 1.46 18.74 4.69
CA ASP A 42 2.79 18.15 4.84
C ASP A 42 2.89 17.16 6.02
N GLY A 43 2.32 17.52 7.18
CA GLY A 43 2.34 16.63 8.36
C GLY A 43 1.56 15.33 8.15
N GLN A 44 0.43 15.39 7.44
CA GLN A 44 -0.34 14.18 7.11
C GLN A 44 0.34 13.35 6.02
N PHE A 45 1.01 14.01 5.08
CA PHE A 45 1.78 13.33 4.05
C PHE A 45 2.99 12.62 4.65
N GLU A 46 3.67 13.22 5.63
CA GLU A 46 4.76 12.59 6.37
C GLU A 46 4.29 11.39 7.20
N GLU A 47 3.12 11.52 7.84
CA GLU A 47 2.47 10.41 8.54
C GLU A 47 2.13 9.25 7.58
N LEU A 48 1.54 9.55 6.42
CA LEU A 48 1.24 8.55 5.39
C LEU A 48 2.52 7.90 4.84
N SER A 49 3.56 8.69 4.61
CA SER A 49 4.85 8.18 4.09
C SER A 49 5.50 7.21 5.07
N SER A 50 5.43 7.52 6.37
CA SER A 50 5.90 6.64 7.44
C SER A 50 5.10 5.34 7.47
N TYR A 51 3.78 5.43 7.37
CA TYR A 51 2.89 4.28 7.30
C TYR A 51 3.19 3.35 6.12
N VAL A 52 3.35 3.91 4.91
CA VAL A 52 3.70 3.13 3.71
C VAL A 52 5.05 2.43 3.90
N ALA A 53 6.04 3.10 4.50
CA ALA A 53 7.35 2.51 4.77
C ALA A 53 7.25 1.30 5.73
N GLU A 54 6.37 1.34 6.73
CA GLU A 54 6.10 0.20 7.61
C GLU A 54 5.46 -0.96 6.83
N ARG A 55 4.42 -0.68 6.04
CA ARG A 55 3.75 -1.70 5.20
C ARG A 55 4.67 -2.33 4.17
N LEU A 56 5.65 -1.60 3.65
CA LEU A 56 6.67 -2.14 2.73
C LEU A 56 7.68 -3.05 3.44
N LYS A 57 8.00 -2.77 4.71
CA LYS A 57 8.92 -3.58 5.53
C LYS A 57 8.30 -4.88 6.01
N GLU A 58 6.98 -4.93 6.19
CA GLU A 58 6.24 -6.16 6.47
C GLU A 58 6.50 -7.16 5.33
N LYS A 59 7.39 -8.14 5.60
CA LYS A 59 7.70 -9.23 4.66
C LYS A 59 6.37 -9.79 4.19
N LEU A 60 6.15 -9.77 2.87
CA LEU A 60 5.01 -10.45 2.28
C LEU A 60 5.02 -11.87 2.82
N MET A 61 4.06 -12.17 3.69
CA MET A 61 3.69 -13.53 4.02
C MET A 61 3.14 -14.10 2.72
N ARG A 62 4.06 -14.54 1.87
CA ARG A 62 3.81 -15.03 0.53
C ARG A 62 2.94 -16.25 0.69
N ASN A 63 1.65 -16.06 0.44
CA ASN A 63 0.68 -17.13 0.41
C ASN A 63 1.18 -18.23 -0.56
N PRO A 64 1.39 -19.48 -0.12
CA PRO A 64 1.90 -20.56 -0.99
C PRO A 64 0.90 -21.03 -2.06
N ARG A 65 -0.25 -20.38 -2.25
CA ARG A 65 -1.33 -20.81 -3.17
C ARG A 65 -1.09 -20.48 -4.65
N HIS A 66 0.13 -20.66 -5.14
CA HIS A 66 0.40 -20.76 -6.58
C HIS A 66 1.24 -22.00 -6.90
N ARG A 67 0.93 -23.12 -6.22
CA ARG A 67 1.39 -24.45 -6.61
C ARG A 67 0.21 -25.38 -6.89
N GLU A 68 -0.75 -24.92 -7.67
CA GLU A 68 -1.69 -25.81 -8.35
C GLU A 68 -1.81 -25.37 -9.81
N ARG A 69 -0.98 -25.97 -10.66
CA ARG A 69 -1.40 -26.90 -11.73
C ARG A 69 -0.24 -27.11 -12.69
N ILE A 70 -0.26 -28.29 -13.32
CA ILE A 70 0.55 -28.79 -14.45
C ILE A 70 1.81 -29.57 -14.01
N HIS A 71 2.01 -30.86 -14.35
CA HIS A 71 1.21 -31.88 -15.05
C HIS A 71 1.96 -33.24 -14.96
N VAL A 72 1.19 -34.32 -15.04
CA VAL A 72 1.52 -35.75 -15.34
C VAL A 72 2.28 -36.55 -14.28
#